data_AF-A0A7X2L2L6-F1
#
_entry.id   AF-A0A7X2L2L6-F1
#
_cell.length_a   1.000
_cell.length_b   1.000
_cell.length_c   1.000
_cell.angle_alpha   90.00
_cell.angle_beta   90.00
_cell.angle_gamma   90.00
#
_symmetry.space_group_name_H-M   'P 1'
#
loop_
_entity.id
_entity.type
_entity.pdbx_description
1 polymer ?
#
loop_
_entity_poly.entity_id
_entity_poly.type
_entity_poly.pdbx_seq_one_letter_code
_entity_poly.pdbx_strand_id
1 'polypeptide(L)'
;MELDVFLKSFNESDWKSYLKVCRKMNIDYKTELGGIILPEDIALVLCYRFGERQAAKWLHTQVPILKNVQPKELLGNEQEKNILKEILLTQLSQHEIGR
;
A
#
# COMPACT_ATOMS: atom_id res chain seq x y z
N MET A 1 6.90 -18.12 -7.30
CA MET A 1 6.84 -17.65 -5.90
C MET A 1 5.43 -17.14 -5.63
N GLU A 2 4.86 -17.26 -4.43
CA GLU A 2 3.46 -16.83 -4.19
C GLU A 2 3.21 -15.32 -4.31
N LEU A 3 4.24 -14.47 -4.20
CA LEU A 3 4.12 -13.03 -4.49
C LEU A 3 3.83 -12.73 -5.97
N ASP A 4 4.15 -13.68 -6.84
CA ASP A 4 3.89 -13.62 -8.28
C ASP A 4 2.38 -13.62 -8.57
N VAL A 5 1.55 -14.13 -7.64
CA VAL A 5 0.09 -14.05 -7.73
C VAL A 5 -0.37 -12.59 -7.64
N PHE A 6 0.14 -11.83 -6.67
CA PHE A 6 -0.17 -10.39 -6.57
C PHE A 6 0.32 -9.63 -7.79
N LEU A 7 1.50 -9.95 -8.30
CA LEU A 7 2.01 -9.31 -9.50
C LEU A 7 1.14 -9.60 -10.74
N LYS A 8 0.59 -10.82 -10.85
CA LYS A 8 -0.32 -11.21 -11.95
C LYS A 8 -1.73 -10.64 -11.80
N SER A 9 -2.19 -10.45 -10.57
CA SER A 9 -3.48 -9.84 -10.28
C SER A 9 -3.45 -8.33 -10.41
N PHE A 10 -2.28 -7.70 -10.21
CA PHE A 10 -2.15 -6.25 -10.21
C PHE A 10 -2.65 -5.63 -11.50
N ASN A 11 -3.71 -4.83 -11.36
CA ASN A 11 -4.29 -4.05 -12.43
C ASN A 11 -4.00 -2.57 -12.21
N GLU A 12 -3.16 -1.99 -13.06
CA GLU A 12 -2.81 -0.58 -12.99
C GLU A 12 -4.03 0.35 -13.10
N SER A 13 -5.08 -0.08 -13.83
CA SER A 13 -6.32 0.72 -13.97
C SER A 13 -7.08 0.83 -12.66
N ASP A 14 -7.08 -0.23 -11.85
CA ASP A 14 -7.70 -0.24 -10.52
C ASP A 14 -6.91 0.62 -9.55
N TRP A 15 -5.56 0.54 -9.61
CA TRP A 15 -4.68 1.45 -8.87
C TRP A 15 -4.94 2.92 -9.20
N LYS A 16 -4.99 3.28 -10.48
CA LYS A 16 -5.28 4.65 -10.93
C LYS A 16 -6.65 5.12 -10.48
N SER A 17 -7.66 4.26 -10.53
CA SER A 17 -9.02 4.58 -10.08
C SER A 17 -9.05 4.81 -8.56
N TYR A 18 -8.36 3.98 -7.80
CA TYR A 18 -8.25 4.11 -6.35
C TYR A 18 -7.48 5.37 -5.94
N LEU A 19 -6.39 5.70 -6.63
CA LEU A 19 -5.67 6.96 -6.43
C LEU A 19 -6.55 8.19 -6.65
N LYS A 20 -7.39 8.17 -7.69
CA LYS A 20 -8.34 9.27 -7.93
C LYS A 20 -9.30 9.44 -6.76
N VAL A 21 -9.76 8.35 -6.14
CA VAL A 21 -10.59 8.41 -4.92
C VAL A 21 -9.79 9.02 -3.77
N CYS A 22 -8.58 8.52 -3.49
CA CYS A 22 -7.74 9.04 -2.41
C CYS A 22 -7.43 10.53 -2.57
N ARG A 23 -7.12 10.98 -3.81
CA ARG A 23 -6.84 12.39 -4.12
C ARG A 23 -8.05 13.30 -3.88
N LYS A 24 -9.26 12.82 -4.14
CA LYS A 24 -10.49 13.60 -3.88
C LYS A 24 -10.77 13.82 -2.40
N MET A 25 -10.20 13.00 -1.52
CA MET A 25 -10.42 13.06 -0.08
C MET A 25 -9.57 14.15 0.61
N ASN A 26 -8.73 14.90 -0.12
CA ASN A 26 -7.92 16.02 0.38
C ASN A 26 -7.16 15.71 1.69
N ILE A 27 -6.53 14.55 1.73
CA ILE A 27 -5.87 14.03 2.91
C ILE A 27 -4.48 14.65 2.96
N ASP A 28 -4.07 15.14 4.13
CA ASP A 28 -2.68 15.50 4.36
C ASP A 28 -1.84 14.21 4.40
N TYR A 29 -0.81 14.14 3.56
CA TYR A 29 0.09 12.99 3.52
C TYR A 29 1.53 13.47 3.38
N LYS A 30 2.44 12.73 4.02
CA LYS A 30 3.88 12.89 3.86
C LYS A 30 4.43 11.75 3.05
N THR A 31 5.37 12.05 2.17
CA THR A 31 6.13 11.06 1.41
C THR A 31 7.16 10.35 2.26
N GLU A 32 7.58 10.94 3.38
CA GLU A 32 8.43 10.28 4.37
C GLU A 32 7.59 9.75 5.54
N LEU A 33 7.55 8.42 5.69
CA LEU A 33 6.82 7.74 6.76
C LEU A 33 7.78 6.85 7.55
N GLY A 34 7.97 7.13 8.84
CA GLY A 34 8.79 6.30 9.72
C GLY A 34 10.25 6.14 9.26
N GLY A 35 10.82 7.18 8.66
CA GLY A 35 12.19 7.21 8.12
C GLY A 35 12.35 6.56 6.74
N ILE A 36 11.24 6.27 6.05
CA ILE A 36 11.24 5.65 4.71
C ILE A 36 10.66 6.66 3.73
N ILE A 37 11.40 6.95 2.66
CA ILE A 37 10.92 7.79 1.55
C ILE A 37 10.10 6.92 0.59
N LEU A 38 8.83 7.26 0.44
CA LEU A 38 7.86 6.56 -0.38
C LEU A 38 7.56 7.34 -1.67
N PRO A 39 7.23 6.62 -2.75
CA PRO A 39 6.54 7.22 -3.89
C PRO A 39 5.24 7.92 -3.46
N GLU A 40 4.94 9.05 -4.08
CA GLU A 40 3.78 9.90 -3.76
C GLU A 40 2.46 9.12 -3.76
N ASP A 41 2.27 8.25 -4.76
CA ASP A 41 1.06 7.46 -4.92
C ASP A 41 0.85 6.45 -3.78
N ILE A 42 1.92 5.78 -3.37
CA ILE A 42 1.90 4.81 -2.26
C ILE A 42 1.71 5.54 -0.93
N ALA A 43 2.40 6.66 -0.72
CA ALA A 43 2.29 7.48 0.48
C ALA A 43 0.86 7.99 0.68
N LEU A 44 0.25 8.53 -0.37
CA LEU A 44 -1.13 8.99 -0.36
C LEU A 44 -2.10 7.87 0.06
N VAL A 45 -1.97 6.69 -0.56
CA VAL A 45 -2.85 5.54 -0.26
C VAL A 45 -2.64 5.02 1.17
N LEU A 46 -1.41 4.97 1.64
CA LEU A 46 -1.10 4.56 3.01
C LEU A 46 -1.69 5.53 4.04
N CYS A 47 -1.50 6.83 3.83
CA CYS A 47 -2.07 7.86 4.69
C CYS A 47 -3.60 7.86 4.63
N TYR A 48 -4.19 7.60 3.46
CA TYR A 48 -5.64 7.43 3.33
C TYR A 48 -6.19 6.25 4.14
N ARG A 49 -5.57 5.08 3.99
CA ARG A 49 -6.05 3.84 4.63
C ARG A 49 -5.82 3.83 6.14
N PHE A 50 -4.61 4.19 6.55
CA PHE A 50 -4.14 3.93 7.91
C PHE A 50 -3.95 5.22 8.71
N GLY A 51 -3.72 6.35 8.03
CA GLY A 51 -3.17 7.55 8.64
C GLY A 51 -1.67 7.45 8.87
N GLU A 52 -0.97 8.59 8.84
CA GLU A 52 0.50 8.70 8.90
C GLU A 52 1.15 7.79 9.95
N ARG A 53 0.65 7.83 11.19
CA ARG A 53 1.23 7.08 12.31
C ARG A 53 1.10 5.56 12.15
N GLN A 54 -0.04 5.08 11.68
CA GLN A 54 -0.25 3.64 11.50
C GLN A 54 0.42 3.14 10.23
N ALA A 55 0.43 3.94 9.17
CA ALA A 55 1.18 3.66 7.95
C ALA A 55 2.68 3.48 8.24
N ALA A 56 3.27 4.40 9.01
CA ALA A 56 4.66 4.30 9.44
C ALA A 56 4.93 3.00 10.19
N LYS A 57 4.06 2.61 11.15
CA LYS A 57 4.21 1.32 11.86
C LYS A 57 4.07 0.14 10.92
N TRP A 58 3.06 0.15 10.05
CA TRP A 58 2.75 -0.93 9.13
C TRP A 58 3.93 -1.23 8.18
N LEU A 59 4.65 -0.22 7.73
CA LEU A 59 5.86 -0.38 6.90
C LEU A 59 6.97 -1.20 7.58
N HIS A 60 7.03 -1.20 8.91
CA HIS A 60 8.00 -1.98 9.70
C HIS A 60 7.41 -3.29 10.25
N THR A 61 6.11 -3.52 10.08
CA THR A 61 5.44 -4.74 10.52
C THR A 61 5.62 -5.85 9.50
N GLN A 62 5.83 -7.07 9.98
CA GLN A 62 5.81 -8.25 9.12
C GLN A 62 4.37 -8.55 8.69
N VAL A 63 4.11 -8.52 7.39
CA VAL A 63 2.76 -8.81 6.87
C VAL A 63 2.68 -10.29 6.48
N PRO A 64 1.79 -11.09 7.08
CA PRO A 64 1.71 -12.53 6.78
C PRO A 64 1.43 -12.81 5.30
N ILE A 65 0.61 -11.98 4.65
CA ILE A 65 0.31 -12.09 3.21
C ILE A 65 1.54 -11.87 2.32
N LEU A 66 2.55 -11.18 2.85
CA LEU A 66 3.86 -10.97 2.25
C LEU A 66 4.89 -12.00 2.69
N LYS A 67 4.47 -13.15 3.23
CA LYS A 67 5.36 -14.15 3.84
C LYS A 67 6.21 -13.58 4.97
N ASN A 68 5.63 -12.67 5.77
CA ASN A 68 6.31 -11.97 6.86
C ASN A 68 7.45 -11.03 6.41
N VAL A 69 7.46 -10.62 5.14
CA VAL A 69 8.30 -9.53 4.63
C VAL A 69 7.73 -8.18 5.09
N GLN A 70 8.62 -7.23 5.37
CA GLN A 70 8.21 -5.87 5.73
C GLN A 70 7.87 -5.08 4.46
N PRO A 71 6.75 -4.32 4.42
CA PRO A 71 6.36 -3.59 3.21
C PRO A 71 7.41 -2.62 2.70
N LYS A 72 8.26 -2.07 3.60
CA LYS A 72 9.38 -1.21 3.22
C LYS A 72 10.42 -1.89 2.33
N GLU A 73 10.56 -3.21 2.44
CA GLU A 73 11.50 -3.99 1.63
C GLU A 73 11.01 -4.12 0.18
N LEU A 74 9.71 -3.90 -0.06
CA LEU A 74 9.09 -3.97 -1.39
C LEU A 74 9.13 -2.64 -2.16
N LEU A 75 9.98 -1.71 -1.74
CA LEU A 75 10.14 -0.41 -2.40
C LEU A 75 11.36 -0.36 -3.32
N GLY A 76 12.13 -1.46 -3.41
CA GLY A 76 13.40 -1.53 -4.13
C GLY A 76 13.25 -1.41 -5.65
N ASN A 77 12.26 -2.10 -6.24
CA ASN A 77 12.02 -2.10 -7.68
C ASN A 77 10.54 -1.94 -8.06
N GLU A 78 10.25 -1.80 -9.36
CA GLU A 78 8.89 -1.57 -9.86
C GLU A 78 7.96 -2.78 -9.64
N GLN A 79 8.47 -4.00 -9.79
CA GLN A 79 7.67 -5.21 -9.58
C GLN A 79 7.26 -5.35 -8.11
N GLU A 80 8.19 -5.11 -7.18
CA GLU A 80 7.93 -5.10 -5.75
C GLU A 80 6.92 -4.00 -5.36
N LYS A 81 7.05 -2.81 -5.96
CA LYS A 81 6.08 -1.73 -5.78
C LYS A 81 4.70 -2.15 -6.27
N ASN A 82 4.60 -2.86 -7.40
CA ASN A 82 3.32 -3.34 -7.91
C ASN A 82 2.68 -4.40 -6.99
N ILE A 83 3.48 -5.29 -6.40
CA ILE A 83 3.01 -6.21 -5.36
C ILE A 83 2.47 -5.43 -4.15
N LEU A 84 3.21 -4.41 -3.69
CA LEU A 84 2.78 -3.56 -2.58
C LEU A 84 1.47 -2.83 -2.90
N LYS A 85 1.35 -2.25 -4.10
CA LYS A 85 0.13 -1.59 -4.59
C LYS A 85 -1.05 -2.55 -4.63
N GLU A 86 -0.83 -3.77 -5.12
CA GLU A 86 -1.89 -4.77 -5.19
C GLU A 86 -2.38 -5.17 -3.81
N ILE A 87 -1.50 -5.25 -2.82
CA ILE A 87 -1.91 -5.54 -1.44
C ILE A 87 -2.68 -4.37 -0.86
N LEU A 88 -2.24 -3.15 -1.16
CA LEU A 88 -2.96 -1.91 -0.85
C LEU A 88 -4.24 -1.73 -1.69
N LEU A 89 -4.55 -2.60 -2.65
CA LEU A 89 -5.86 -2.72 -3.27
C LEU A 89 -6.65 -3.86 -2.61
N THR A 90 -6.09 -5.05 -2.55
CA THR A 90 -6.72 -6.30 -2.06
C THR A 90 -7.14 -6.22 -0.60
N GLN A 91 -6.38 -5.54 0.26
CA GLN A 91 -6.76 -5.32 1.66
C GLN A 91 -7.97 -4.38 1.80
N LEU A 92 -8.62 -3.94 0.70
CA LEU A 92 -9.90 -3.21 0.74
C LEU A 92 -11.03 -4.12 1.22
N SER A 93 -10.95 -5.43 0.98
CA SER A 93 -12.11 -6.32 1.19
C SER A 93 -12.31 -6.82 2.63
N GLN A 94 -11.42 -6.53 3.59
CA GLN A 94 -11.57 -7.03 4.98
C GLN A 94 -11.89 -5.96 6.02
N HIS A 95 -12.10 -4.69 5.62
CA HIS A 95 -12.47 -3.62 6.55
C HIS A 95 -13.82 -2.94 6.22
N GLU A 96 -14.63 -3.53 5.33
CA GLU A 96 -16.03 -3.14 5.08
C GLU A 96 -17.07 -4.20 5.51
N ILE A 97 -16.72 -5.10 6.45
CA ILE A 97 -17.72 -5.87 7.21
C ILE A 97 -17.25 -5.92 8.66
N GLY A 98 -17.73 -4.97 9.47
CA GLY A 98 -17.34 -4.93 10.88
C GLY A 98 -17.79 -3.71 11.66
N ARG A 99 -19.00 -3.18 11.41
CA ARG A 99 -19.80 -2.52 12.44
C ARG A 99 -21.27 -2.47 12.05
#